data_AF-A0A8S3GWC0-F1
#
_entry.id   AF-A0A8S3GWC0-F1
#
_cell.length_a   1.000
_cell.length_b   1.000
_cell.length_c   1.000
_cell.angle_alpha   90.00
_cell.angle_beta   90.00
_cell.angle_gamma   90.00
#
_symmetry.space_group_name_H-M   'P 1'
#
loop_
_entity.id
_entity.type
_entity.pdbx_description
1 polymer ?
#
loop_
_entity_poly.entity_id
_entity_poly.type
_entity_poly.pdbx_seq_one_letter_code
_entity_poly.pdbx_strand_id
1 'polypeptide(L)'
;MAASPALRIIRFFQILRMLHVDRKAHSWKLLLNVAYLHRIELITTMYMGFIVLIITSYLVYLAERDYIFDGSRQFESYADALWFGIVTVATIGYGDRVPHTSSIGAGKIVTACLSMIGIAFFSLPAGILGSGFALHVQQKEKQKLYHKQYPAAAQLIQTAWRMYATSRTQHDNATWRLYKLIDPHFGLNYSLNRN
;
A
#
# COMPACT_ATOMS: atom_id res chain seq x y z
N MET A 1 24.68 36.76 2.37
CA MET A 1 23.24 36.88 2.72
C MET A 1 22.73 35.50 3.15
N ALA A 2 22.83 35.18 4.44
CA ALA A 2 22.32 33.92 4.98
C ALA A 2 20.78 34.03 5.04
N ALA A 3 20.08 33.26 4.21
CA ALA A 3 18.64 33.05 4.41
C ALA A 3 18.46 32.55 5.85
N SER A 4 17.81 33.35 6.70
CA SER A 4 17.71 33.09 8.14
C SER A 4 17.13 31.69 8.37
N PRO A 5 17.61 30.94 9.39
CA PRO A 5 17.11 29.60 9.70
C PRO A 5 15.58 29.57 9.85
N ALA A 6 14.97 30.67 10.31
CA ALA A 6 13.53 30.87 10.37
C ALA A 6 12.81 30.72 9.00
N LEU A 7 13.36 31.27 7.91
CA LEU A 7 12.76 31.13 6.57
C LEU A 7 12.83 29.68 6.05
N ARG A 8 13.88 28.94 6.40
CA ARG A 8 13.99 27.50 6.08
C ARG A 8 12.93 26.70 6.83
N ILE A 9 12.72 27.01 8.11
CA ILE A 9 11.71 26.37 8.96
C ILE A 9 10.29 26.65 8.44
N ILE A 10 9.99 27.89 8.05
CA ILE A 10 8.68 28.25 7.48
C ILE A 10 8.40 27.47 6.19
N ARG A 11 9.39 27.36 5.28
CA ARG A 11 9.26 26.56 4.05
C ARG A 11 9.04 25.07 4.35
N PHE A 12 9.70 24.53 5.37
CA PHE A 12 9.49 23.15 5.82
C PHE A 12 8.06 22.94 6.36
N PHE A 13 7.55 23.87 7.17
CA PHE A 13 6.16 23.83 7.66
C PHE A 13 5.11 23.96 6.54
N GLN A 14 5.40 24.70 5.47
CA GLN A 14 4.52 24.77 4.30
C GLN A 14 4.36 23.42 3.61
N ILE A 15 5.42 22.61 3.54
CA ILE A 15 5.38 21.24 2.99
C ILE A 15 4.55 20.32 3.92
N LEU A 16 4.73 20.44 5.23
CA LEU A 16 3.93 19.69 6.22
C LEU A 16 2.42 19.99 6.11
N ARG A 17 2.05 21.21 5.69
CA ARG A 17 0.65 21.56 5.43
C ARG A 17 0.04 20.77 4.27
N MET A 18 0.82 20.40 3.25
CA MET A 18 0.34 19.53 2.15
C MET A 18 0.07 18.10 2.64
N LEU A 19 0.82 17.61 3.63
CA LEU A 19 0.58 16.30 4.26
C LEU A 19 -0.76 16.25 5.01
N HIS A 20 -1.21 17.39 5.55
CA HIS A 20 -2.48 17.53 6.28
C HIS A 20 -3.74 17.48 5.39
N VAL A 21 -3.60 17.56 4.06
CA VAL A 21 -4.73 17.48 3.11
C VAL A 21 -5.38 16.09 3.14
N ASP A 22 -4.65 15.06 3.56
CA ASP A 22 -5.16 13.70 3.71
C ASP A 22 -5.94 13.52 5.03
N ARG A 23 -7.02 14.30 5.19
CA ARG A 23 -7.82 14.45 6.44
C ARG A 23 -8.36 13.13 7.02
N LYS A 24 -8.38 12.04 6.25
CA LYS A 24 -8.85 10.72 6.71
C LYS A 24 -7.73 9.67 6.84
N ALA A 25 -6.50 10.00 6.43
CA ALA A 25 -5.38 9.06 6.30
C ALA A 25 -5.80 7.73 5.64
N HIS A 26 -6.81 7.77 4.77
CA HIS A 26 -7.42 6.55 4.23
C HIS A 26 -6.45 5.86 3.28
N SER A 27 -5.75 6.64 2.47
CA SER A 27 -4.68 6.16 1.58
C SER A 27 -3.55 5.54 2.39
N TRP A 28 -3.07 6.22 3.43
CA TRP A 28 -2.04 5.70 4.33
C TRP A 28 -2.44 4.41 5.04
N LYS A 29 -3.66 4.33 5.57
CA LYS A 29 -4.19 3.11 6.22
C LYS A 29 -4.27 1.95 5.24
N LEU A 30 -4.72 2.21 4.02
CA LEU A 30 -4.81 1.21 2.97
C LEU A 30 -3.41 0.72 2.56
N LEU A 31 -2.46 1.65 2.37
CA LEU A 31 -1.07 1.32 2.05
C LEU A 31 -0.44 0.44 3.14
N LEU A 32 -0.55 0.88 4.39
CA LEU A 32 -0.01 0.16 5.55
C LEU A 32 -0.70 -1.20 5.76
N ASN A 33 -2.01 -1.30 5.50
CA ASN A 33 -2.73 -2.56 5.63
C ASN A 33 -2.26 -3.59 4.59
N VAL A 34 -2.07 -3.17 3.33
CA VAL A 34 -1.52 -4.06 2.28
C VAL A 34 -0.09 -4.47 2.62
N ALA A 35 0.74 -3.54 3.08
CA ALA A 35 2.10 -3.85 3.52
C ALA A 35 2.12 -4.81 4.71
N TYR A 36 1.21 -4.65 5.67
CA TYR A 36 1.09 -5.53 6.84
C TYR A 36 0.59 -6.93 6.46
N LEU A 37 -0.33 -7.02 5.49
CA LEU A 37 -0.84 -8.29 4.98
C LEU A 37 0.28 -9.11 4.34
N HIS A 38 1.12 -8.47 3.51
CA HIS A 38 2.24 -9.11 2.82
C HIS A 38 3.60 -8.92 3.52
N ARG A 39 3.60 -8.63 4.84
CA ARG A 39 4.83 -8.28 5.58
C ARG A 39 5.89 -9.38 5.53
N ILE A 40 5.49 -10.65 5.54
CA ILE A 40 6.42 -11.79 5.52
C ILE A 40 7.13 -11.85 4.17
N GLU A 41 6.39 -11.70 3.07
CA GLU A 41 6.95 -11.65 1.71
C GLU A 41 7.88 -10.44 1.53
N LEU A 42 7.48 -9.28 2.05
CA LEU A 42 8.27 -8.05 1.99
C LEU A 42 9.57 -8.17 2.77
N ILE A 43 9.52 -8.69 4.01
CA ILE A 43 10.70 -8.91 4.85
C ILE A 43 11.62 -9.95 4.20
N THR A 44 11.07 -11.02 3.62
CA THR A 44 11.87 -12.09 2.99
C THR A 44 12.61 -11.57 1.76
N THR A 45 11.94 -10.80 0.91
CA THR A 45 12.57 -10.22 -0.29
C THR A 45 13.61 -9.17 0.07
N MET A 46 13.34 -8.31 1.05
CA MET A 46 14.32 -7.37 1.58
C MET A 46 15.53 -8.08 2.20
N TYR A 47 15.31 -9.11 3.02
CA TYR A 47 16.37 -9.89 3.65
C TYR A 47 17.28 -10.55 2.62
N MET A 48 16.71 -11.24 1.63
CA MET A 48 17.47 -11.84 0.53
C MET A 48 18.20 -10.78 -0.29
N GLY A 49 17.56 -9.65 -0.60
CA GLY A 49 18.19 -8.52 -1.28
C GLY A 49 19.40 -7.98 -0.51
N PHE A 50 19.28 -7.81 0.81
CA PHE A 50 20.40 -7.38 1.66
C PHE A 50 21.55 -8.38 1.66
N ILE A 51 21.29 -9.69 1.73
CA ILE A 51 22.33 -10.71 1.63
C ILE A 51 23.08 -10.58 0.30
N VAL A 52 22.35 -10.50 -0.81
CA VAL A 52 22.95 -10.34 -2.15
C VAL A 52 23.76 -9.05 -2.23
N LEU A 53 23.27 -7.95 -1.67
CA LEU A 53 23.97 -6.67 -1.63
C LEU A 53 25.29 -6.76 -0.86
N ILE A 54 25.30 -7.38 0.33
CA ILE A 54 26.51 -7.56 1.14
C ILE A 54 27.53 -8.42 0.40
N ILE A 55 27.10 -9.55 -0.16
CA ILE A 55 27.97 -10.47 -0.91
C ILE A 55 28.55 -9.78 -2.14
N THR A 56 27.71 -9.09 -2.92
CA THR A 56 28.14 -8.40 -4.15
C THR A 56 29.14 -7.30 -3.81
N SER A 57 28.85 -6.48 -2.80
CA SER A 57 29.74 -5.39 -2.37
C SER A 57 31.07 -5.93 -1.87
N TYR A 58 31.07 -7.05 -1.15
CA TYR A 58 32.30 -7.67 -0.67
C TYR A 58 33.14 -8.26 -1.80
N LEU A 59 32.51 -8.92 -2.77
CA LEU A 59 33.20 -9.47 -3.94
C LEU A 59 33.80 -8.36 -4.81
N VAL A 60 33.07 -7.26 -5.02
CA VAL A 60 33.57 -6.08 -5.74
C VAL A 60 34.75 -5.46 -4.99
N TYR A 61 34.64 -5.28 -3.67
CA TYR A 61 35.74 -4.77 -2.86
C TYR A 61 36.99 -5.65 -2.99
N LEU A 62 36.86 -6.98 -2.86
CA LEU A 62 38.00 -7.88 -3.02
C LEU A 62 38.62 -7.85 -4.42
N ALA A 63 37.79 -7.69 -5.46
CA ALA A 63 38.27 -7.63 -6.84
C ALA A 63 38.98 -6.30 -7.17
N GLU A 64 38.54 -5.19 -6.58
CA GLU A 64 38.96 -3.84 -6.96
C GLU A 64 39.91 -3.16 -5.96
N ARG A 65 40.05 -3.66 -4.72
CA ARG A 65 40.86 -3.00 -3.66
C ARG A 65 42.30 -2.69 -4.05
N ASP A 66 42.88 -3.52 -4.92
CA ASP A 66 44.28 -3.45 -5.33
C ASP A 66 44.43 -2.76 -6.71
N TYR A 67 43.32 -2.36 -7.34
CA TYR A 67 43.29 -1.71 -8.65
C TYR A 67 43.35 -0.19 -8.52
N ILE A 68 44.23 0.44 -9.30
CA ILE A 68 44.38 1.91 -9.36
C ILE A 68 43.84 2.37 -10.71
N PHE A 69 42.84 3.24 -10.68
CA PHE A 69 42.24 3.86 -11.86
C PHE A 69 42.48 5.38 -11.80
N ASP A 70 42.99 5.96 -12.88
CA ASP A 70 43.21 7.41 -12.98
C ASP A 70 43.97 8.00 -11.77
N GLY A 71 45.01 7.29 -11.32
CA GLY A 71 45.85 7.72 -10.19
C GLY A 71 45.22 7.58 -8.80
N SER A 72 43.99 7.07 -8.68
CA SER A 72 43.28 6.89 -7.40
C SER A 72 42.70 5.48 -7.24
N ARG A 73 42.50 5.03 -5.99
CA ARG A 73 41.76 3.80 -5.71
C ARG A 73 40.29 4.14 -5.59
N GLN A 74 39.46 3.59 -6.47
CA GLN A 74 38.01 3.84 -6.47
C GLN A 74 37.31 3.16 -5.27
N PHE A 75 37.87 2.03 -4.81
CA PHE A 75 37.34 1.21 -3.72
C PHE A 75 38.38 1.07 -2.59
N GLU A 76 38.63 2.16 -1.87
CA GLU A 76 39.58 2.18 -0.74
C GLU A 76 39.03 1.46 0.50
N SER A 77 37.74 1.59 0.75
CA SER A 77 37.07 0.99 1.91
C SER A 77 35.91 0.09 1.48
N TYR A 78 35.52 -0.82 2.38
CA TYR A 78 34.30 -1.61 2.18
C TYR A 78 33.04 -0.72 2.08
N ALA A 79 33.05 0.46 2.72
CA ALA A 79 31.94 1.41 2.63
C ALA A 79 31.76 1.97 1.21
N ASP A 80 32.85 2.13 0.45
CA ASP A 80 32.78 2.58 -0.94
C ASP A 80 32.17 1.52 -1.86
N ALA A 81 32.47 0.25 -1.61
CA ALA A 81 31.87 -0.86 -2.33
C ALA A 81 30.39 -1.05 -1.97
N LEU A 82 30.02 -0.84 -0.69
CA LEU A 82 28.62 -0.81 -0.27
C LEU A 82 27.84 0.33 -0.94
N TRP A 83 28.43 1.52 -1.02
CA TRP A 83 27.82 2.64 -1.73
C TRP A 83 27.55 2.31 -3.19
N PHE A 84 28.54 1.74 -3.89
CA PHE A 84 28.36 1.22 -5.24
C PHE A 84 27.23 0.19 -5.32
N GLY A 85 27.19 -0.77 -4.39
CA GLY A 85 26.14 -1.80 -4.33
C GLY A 85 24.73 -1.19 -4.17
N ILE A 86 24.57 -0.24 -3.26
CA ILE A 86 23.28 0.45 -3.01
C ILE A 86 22.83 1.22 -4.26
N VAL A 87 23.72 2.03 -4.85
CA VAL A 87 23.43 2.84 -6.04
C VAL A 87 23.07 1.97 -7.26
N THR A 88 23.73 0.81 -7.38
CA THR A 88 23.51 -0.16 -8.46
C THR A 88 22.19 -0.90 -8.30
N VAL A 89 21.92 -1.43 -7.11
CA VAL A 89 20.69 -2.19 -6.82
C VAL A 89 19.46 -1.29 -6.83
N ALA A 90 19.60 -0.03 -6.43
CA ALA A 90 18.57 0.99 -6.58
C ALA A 90 18.38 1.46 -8.02
N THR A 91 19.17 0.94 -8.99
CA THR A 91 19.15 1.32 -10.41
C THR A 91 19.39 2.81 -10.67
N ILE A 92 20.08 3.50 -9.74
CA ILE A 92 20.41 4.93 -9.88
C ILE A 92 21.61 5.10 -10.81
N GLY A 93 22.69 4.35 -10.54
CA GLY A 93 23.88 4.31 -11.40
C GLY A 93 24.56 5.66 -11.63
N TYR A 94 24.99 6.36 -10.56
CA TYR A 94 25.68 7.65 -10.68
C TYR A 94 26.96 7.59 -11.54
N GLY A 95 27.63 6.43 -11.58
CA GLY A 95 28.88 6.25 -12.32
C GLY A 95 30.10 6.86 -11.64
N ASP A 96 29.97 7.30 -10.38
CA ASP A 96 31.05 7.84 -9.57
C ASP A 96 32.07 6.76 -9.15
N ARG A 97 31.61 5.52 -8.95
CA ARG A 97 32.45 4.35 -8.71
C ARG A 97 32.01 3.22 -9.62
N VAL A 98 32.95 2.63 -10.35
CA VAL A 98 32.69 1.53 -11.27
C VAL A 98 33.82 0.51 -11.14
N PRO A 99 33.52 -0.80 -11.09
CA PRO A 99 34.57 -1.81 -11.15
C PRO A 99 35.29 -1.75 -12.50
N HIS A 100 36.60 -1.48 -12.47
CA HIS A 100 37.44 -1.33 -13.65
C HIS A 100 38.37 -2.50 -13.86
N THR A 101 38.60 -3.33 -12.84
CA THR A 101 39.59 -4.41 -12.87
C THR A 101 39.32 -5.41 -13.99
N SER A 102 40.37 -5.69 -14.75
CA SER A 102 40.43 -6.73 -15.79
C SER A 102 41.24 -7.96 -15.34
N SER A 103 41.84 -7.94 -14.13
CA SER A 103 42.76 -8.99 -13.67
C SER A 103 42.09 -10.35 -13.46
N ILE A 104 40.76 -10.34 -13.31
CA ILE A 104 39.89 -11.49 -13.47
C ILE A 104 38.96 -11.14 -14.65
N GLY A 105 39.16 -11.71 -15.84
CA GLY A 105 38.26 -11.47 -16.99
C GLY A 105 36.77 -11.79 -16.71
N ALA A 106 36.50 -12.49 -15.62
CA ALA A 106 35.16 -12.76 -15.09
C ALA A 106 34.66 -11.77 -14.02
N GLY A 107 35.45 -10.82 -13.51
CA GLY A 107 35.06 -9.94 -12.39
C GLY A 107 33.90 -9.01 -12.72
N LYS A 108 33.94 -8.38 -13.91
CA LYS A 108 32.82 -7.59 -14.45
C LYS A 108 31.58 -8.44 -14.70
N ILE A 109 31.77 -9.66 -15.21
CA ILE A 109 30.67 -10.58 -15.50
C ILE A 109 29.99 -11.03 -14.20
N VAL A 110 30.76 -11.45 -13.20
CA VAL A 110 30.27 -11.86 -11.89
C VAL A 110 29.56 -10.70 -11.20
N THR A 111 30.16 -9.50 -11.22
CA THR A 111 29.53 -8.30 -10.66
C THR A 111 28.24 -7.94 -11.37
N ALA A 112 28.19 -8.04 -12.70
CA ALA A 112 26.99 -7.79 -13.49
C ALA A 112 25.89 -8.81 -13.18
N CYS A 113 26.22 -10.11 -13.13
CA CYS A 113 25.27 -11.17 -12.80
C CYS A 113 24.71 -11.01 -11.39
N LEU A 114 25.55 -10.74 -10.39
CA LEU A 114 25.12 -10.54 -9.01
C LEU A 114 24.31 -9.25 -8.84
N SER A 115 24.68 -8.18 -9.56
CA SER A 115 23.91 -6.94 -9.58
C SER A 115 22.52 -7.14 -10.17
N MET A 116 22.38 -7.91 -11.26
CA MET A 116 21.06 -8.26 -11.81
C MET A 116 20.18 -9.01 -10.81
N ILE A 117 20.76 -9.97 -10.06
CA ILE A 117 20.04 -10.69 -9.01
C ILE A 117 19.62 -9.71 -7.90
N GLY A 118 20.52 -8.83 -7.46
CA GLY A 118 20.22 -7.81 -6.45
C GLY A 118 19.08 -6.88 -6.85
N ILE A 119 19.12 -6.37 -8.09
CA ILE A 119 18.06 -5.53 -8.67
C ILE A 119 16.72 -6.28 -8.68
N ALA A 120 16.73 -7.56 -9.08
CA ALA A 120 15.51 -8.37 -9.10
C ALA A 120 14.88 -8.44 -7.70
N PHE A 121 15.66 -8.74 -6.65
CA PHE A 121 15.13 -8.80 -5.28
C PHE A 121 14.62 -7.45 -4.76
N PHE A 122 15.32 -6.35 -5.04
CA PHE A 122 14.87 -5.02 -4.60
C PHE A 122 13.68 -4.48 -5.41
N SER A 123 13.41 -5.04 -6.59
CA SER A 123 12.20 -4.72 -7.37
C SER A 123 10.94 -5.43 -6.84
N LEU A 124 11.08 -6.58 -6.17
CA LEU A 124 9.95 -7.38 -5.69
C LEU A 124 9.05 -6.65 -4.67
N PRO A 125 9.55 -5.90 -3.67
CA PRO A 125 8.71 -5.14 -2.76
C PRO A 125 7.69 -4.23 -3.47
N ALA A 126 8.12 -3.54 -4.53
CA ALA A 126 7.25 -2.69 -5.32
C ALA A 126 6.18 -3.52 -6.06
N GLY A 127 6.56 -4.68 -6.62
CA GLY A 127 5.64 -5.61 -7.27
C GLY A 127 4.59 -6.21 -6.34
N ILE A 128 5.01 -6.66 -5.14
CA ILE A 128 4.12 -7.23 -4.11
C ILE A 128 3.11 -6.20 -3.63
N LEU A 129 3.55 -4.97 -3.37
CA LEU A 129 2.64 -3.89 -2.98
C LEU A 129 1.67 -3.55 -4.12
N GLY A 130 2.16 -3.45 -5.35
CA GLY A 130 1.34 -3.17 -6.54
C GLY A 130 0.24 -4.21 -6.76
N SER A 131 0.59 -5.51 -6.68
CA SER A 131 -0.37 -6.60 -6.81
C SER A 131 -1.37 -6.62 -5.64
N GLY A 132 -0.90 -6.37 -4.42
CA GLY A 132 -1.75 -6.24 -3.23
C GLY A 132 -2.79 -5.12 -3.36
N PHE A 133 -2.43 -3.97 -3.93
CA PHE A 133 -3.39 -2.91 -4.23
C PHE A 133 -4.40 -3.31 -5.30
N ALA A 134 -3.94 -3.94 -6.38
CA ALA A 134 -4.82 -4.39 -7.45
C ALA A 134 -5.89 -5.38 -6.91
N LEU A 135 -5.48 -6.32 -6.06
CA LEU A 135 -6.37 -7.27 -5.41
C LEU A 135 -7.35 -6.55 -4.45
N HIS A 136 -6.89 -5.59 -3.66
CA HIS A 136 -7.76 -4.83 -2.76
C HIS A 136 -8.84 -4.04 -3.52
N VAL A 137 -8.47 -3.40 -4.63
CA VAL A 137 -9.41 -2.68 -5.51
C VAL A 137 -10.43 -3.66 -6.10
N GLN A 138 -9.99 -4.82 -6.59
CA GLN A 138 -10.87 -5.85 -7.15
C GLN A 138 -11.85 -6.41 -6.10
N GLN A 139 -11.39 -6.64 -4.87
CA GLN A 139 -12.24 -7.08 -3.77
C GLN A 139 -13.30 -6.03 -3.41
N LYS A 140 -12.92 -4.75 -3.40
CA LYS A 140 -13.83 -3.63 -3.13
C LYS A 140 -14.93 -3.53 -4.19
N GLU A 141 -14.60 -3.74 -5.46
CA GLU A 141 -15.60 -3.80 -6.54
C GLU A 141 -16.58 -4.96 -6.33
N LYS A 142 -16.09 -6.16 -5.98
CA LYS A 142 -16.97 -7.29 -5.66
C LYS A 142 -17.88 -6.99 -4.46
N GLN A 143 -17.35 -6.36 -3.40
CA GLN A 143 -18.14 -5.97 -2.23
C GLN A 143 -19.24 -4.96 -2.57
N LYS A 144 -19.02 -4.03 -3.51
CA LYS A 144 -20.07 -3.12 -3.99
C LYS A 144 -21.23 -3.87 -4.65
N LEU A 145 -20.94 -4.92 -5.41
CA LEU A 145 -21.96 -5.77 -6.03
C LEU A 145 -22.82 -6.48 -4.97
N TYR A 146 -22.19 -7.01 -3.92
CA TYR A 146 -22.94 -7.58 -2.78
C TYR A 146 -23.70 -6.50 -2.01
N HIS A 147 -23.12 -5.31 -1.80
CA HIS A 147 -23.77 -4.19 -1.11
C HIS A 147 -25.05 -3.72 -1.80
N LYS A 148 -25.13 -3.85 -3.13
CA LYS A 148 -26.34 -3.56 -3.90
C LYS A 148 -27.54 -4.43 -3.49
N GLN A 149 -27.32 -5.59 -2.86
CA GLN A 149 -28.39 -6.51 -2.42
C GLN A 149 -28.90 -6.23 -1.00
N TYR A 150 -28.17 -5.47 -0.18
CA TYR A 150 -28.58 -5.10 1.18
C TYR A 150 -29.94 -4.37 1.26
N PRO A 151 -30.33 -3.46 0.34
CA PRO A 151 -31.66 -2.87 0.38
C PRO A 151 -32.77 -3.92 0.19
N ALA A 152 -32.56 -4.95 -0.63
CA ALA A 152 -33.54 -6.02 -0.81
C ALA A 152 -33.68 -6.87 0.46
N ALA A 153 -32.57 -7.17 1.14
CA ALA A 153 -32.60 -7.87 2.44
C ALA A 153 -33.31 -7.04 3.52
N ALA A 154 -33.02 -5.73 3.60
CA ALA A 154 -33.71 -4.83 4.52
C ALA A 154 -35.21 -4.76 4.24
N GLN A 155 -35.60 -4.72 2.96
CA GLN A 155 -36.99 -4.75 2.54
C GLN A 155 -37.69 -6.05 2.96
N LEU A 156 -37.04 -7.21 2.79
CA LEU A 156 -37.59 -8.50 3.21
C LEU A 156 -37.86 -8.55 4.73
N ILE A 157 -36.92 -8.06 5.54
CA ILE A 157 -37.10 -8.00 7.00
C ILE A 157 -38.27 -7.06 7.35
N GLN A 158 -38.33 -5.89 6.69
CA GLN A 158 -39.39 -4.91 6.91
C GLN A 158 -40.77 -5.46 6.50
N THR A 159 -40.89 -6.15 5.37
CA THR A 159 -42.16 -6.74 4.91
C THR A 159 -42.57 -7.94 5.75
N ALA A 160 -41.63 -8.78 6.18
CA ALA A 160 -41.89 -9.89 7.09
C ALA A 160 -42.42 -9.38 8.45
N TRP A 161 -41.81 -8.34 9.02
CA TRP A 161 -42.31 -7.72 10.25
C TRP A 161 -43.69 -7.09 10.05
N ARG A 162 -43.91 -6.38 8.94
CA ARG A 162 -45.24 -5.82 8.62
C ARG A 162 -46.30 -6.91 8.50
N MET A 163 -45.98 -8.06 7.88
CA MET A 163 -46.90 -9.20 7.78
C MET A 163 -47.19 -9.80 9.17
N TYR A 164 -46.15 -9.98 9.99
CA TYR A 164 -46.32 -10.47 11.36
C TYR A 164 -47.19 -9.52 12.22
N ALA A 165 -46.95 -8.21 12.15
CA ALA A 165 -47.70 -7.20 12.90
C ALA A 165 -49.17 -7.05 12.45
N THR A 166 -49.54 -7.62 11.30
CA THR A 166 -50.94 -7.71 10.85
C THR A 166 -51.67 -8.96 11.33
N SER A 167 -50.95 -9.92 11.94
CA SER A 167 -51.53 -11.18 12.39
C SER A 167 -52.47 -10.97 13.58
N ARG A 168 -53.58 -11.73 13.59
CA ARG A 168 -54.79 -11.47 14.42
C ARG A 168 -54.55 -11.57 15.94
N THR A 169 -53.44 -12.14 16.36
CA THR A 169 -53.02 -12.34 17.76
C THR A 169 -52.21 -11.19 18.35
N GLN A 170 -51.63 -10.29 17.55
CA GLN A 170 -50.72 -9.25 18.03
C GLN A 170 -50.96 -7.93 17.29
N HIS A 171 -51.78 -7.06 17.88
CA HIS A 171 -52.20 -5.80 17.27
C HIS A 171 -51.24 -4.66 17.65
N ASP A 172 -50.10 -4.56 16.96
CA ASP A 172 -49.11 -3.53 17.26
C ASP A 172 -49.54 -2.16 16.69
N ASN A 173 -49.83 -1.20 17.58
CA ASN A 173 -50.33 0.14 17.22
C ASN A 173 -49.35 0.94 16.34
N ALA A 174 -48.05 0.65 16.40
CA ALA A 174 -47.02 1.36 15.64
C ALA A 174 -47.18 1.21 14.12
N THR A 175 -47.50 0.00 13.65
CA THR A 175 -47.66 -0.31 12.23
C THR A 175 -48.90 0.40 11.67
N TRP A 176 -50.02 0.35 12.39
CA TRP A 176 -51.29 0.96 11.98
C TRP A 176 -51.28 2.48 12.03
N ARG A 177 -50.47 3.09 12.92
CA ARG A 177 -50.31 4.56 12.99
C ARG A 177 -49.72 5.12 11.70
N LEU A 178 -48.80 4.41 11.06
CA LEU A 178 -48.24 4.79 9.76
C LEU A 178 -49.32 4.83 8.67
N TYR A 179 -50.16 3.79 8.59
CA TYR A 179 -51.25 3.74 7.61
C TYR A 179 -52.31 4.82 7.83
N LYS A 180 -52.66 5.11 9.10
CA LYS A 180 -53.57 6.22 9.44
C LYS A 180 -53.02 7.60 9.08
N LEU A 181 -51.69 7.76 9.06
CA LEU A 181 -51.03 9.00 8.63
C LEU A 181 -50.94 9.13 7.11
N ILE A 182 -50.81 8.00 6.39
CA ILE A 182 -50.71 7.97 4.93
C ILE A 182 -52.10 8.12 4.27
N ASP A 183 -53.13 7.48 4.83
CA ASP A 183 -54.51 7.61 4.39
C ASP A 183 -55.44 7.91 5.58
N PRO A 184 -55.85 9.18 5.79
CA PRO A 184 -56.70 9.57 6.90
C PRO A 184 -58.12 8.98 6.81
N HIS A 185 -58.58 8.52 5.65
CA HIS A 185 -59.90 7.92 5.47
C HIS A 185 -59.93 6.43 5.84
N PHE A 186 -58.76 5.78 5.96
CA PHE A 186 -58.64 4.36 6.31
C PHE A 186 -59.24 4.02 7.69
N GLY A 187 -59.14 4.93 8.66
CA GLY A 187 -59.68 4.74 10.00
C GLY A 187 -61.21 4.80 10.09
N LEU A 188 -61.86 5.54 9.18
CA LEU A 188 -63.33 5.74 9.17
C LEU A 188 -64.08 4.54 8.57
N ASN A 189 -63.51 3.89 7.55
CA ASN A 189 -64.13 2.71 6.93
C ASN A 189 -64.04 1.46 7.81
N TYR A 190 -63.00 1.36 8.65
CA TYR A 190 -62.83 0.24 9.58
C TYR A 190 -63.83 0.26 10.75
N SER A 191 -64.31 1.44 11.18
CA SER A 191 -65.32 1.56 12.22
C SER A 191 -66.74 1.32 11.72
N LEU A 192 -67.03 1.60 10.45
CA LEU A 192 -68.36 1.39 9.86
C LEU A 192 -68.69 -0.08 9.58
N ASN A 193 -67.68 -0.93 9.39
CA ASN A 193 -67.85 -2.35 9.07
C ASN A 193 -67.79 -3.27 10.31
N ARG A 194 -67.77 -2.68 11.52
CA ARG A 194 -67.71 -3.38 12.82
C ARG A 194 -69.01 -3.32 13.63
N ASN A 195 -70.06 -2.72 13.06
CA ASN A 195 -71.45 -2.79 13.52
C ASN A 195 -72.22 -3.75 12.62
#